data_AF-A0A257NS61-F1
#
_entry.id   AF-A0A257NS61-F1
#
_cell.length_a   1.000
_cell.length_b   1.000
_cell.length_c   1.000
_cell.angle_alpha   90.00
_cell.angle_beta   90.00
_cell.angle_gamma   90.00
#
_symmetry.space_group_name_H-M   'P 1'
#
loop_
_entity.id
_entity.type
_entity.pdbx_description
1 polymer ?
#
loop_
_entity_poly.entity_id
_entity_poly.type
_entity_poly.pdbx_seq_one_letter_code
_entity_poly.pdbx_strand_id
1 'polypeptide(L)'
;MPASLAAFLKVSDVPGTGILLLALANILGQFFLVFLSLIALRNIAPGLSRTLLRPALDGSIAAVAGGAAAYAVLTLEGGIAPLTTLMSVLTQGLVAGIVGLAASALALYFLENEEFGIVTSALGKLIRTHTGRSAILPPSGDEPLQP
;
A
#
# COMPACT_ATOMS: atom_id res chain seq x y z
N MET A 1 -13.38 21.60 22.79
CA MET A 1 -12.28 20.95 22.04
C MET A 1 -11.01 21.74 22.30
N PRO A 2 -9.87 21.11 22.64
CA PRO A 2 -8.63 21.86 22.84
C PRO A 2 -8.23 22.55 21.53
N ALA A 3 -8.17 23.88 21.55
CA ALA A 3 -7.95 24.73 20.37
C ALA A 3 -6.63 24.42 19.62
N SER A 4 -5.66 23.82 20.32
CA SER A 4 -4.36 23.41 19.77
C SER A 4 -4.46 22.29 18.73
N LEU A 5 -5.36 21.32 18.92
CA LEU A 5 -5.47 20.14 18.05
C LEU A 5 -6.20 20.47 16.74
N ALA A 6 -7.18 21.38 16.79
CA ALA A 6 -7.88 21.89 15.61
C ALA A 6 -6.95 22.71 14.69
N ALA A 7 -6.05 23.51 15.28
CA ALA A 7 -5.06 24.29 14.55
C ALA A 7 -4.00 23.40 13.86
N PHE A 8 -3.52 22.36 14.56
CA PHE A 8 -2.52 21.42 14.00
C PHE A 8 -3.06 20.65 12.79
N LEU A 9 -4.36 20.31 12.81
CA LEU A 9 -5.03 19.61 11.72
C LEU A 9 -5.55 20.57 10.62
N LYS A 10 -5.36 21.89 10.74
CA LYS A 10 -5.91 22.92 9.83
C LYS A 10 -7.44 22.83 9.66
N VAL A 11 -8.19 22.49 10.72
CA VAL A 11 -9.65 22.25 10.63
C VAL A 11 -10.47 23.21 11.49
N SER A 12 -9.88 24.33 11.90
CA SER A 12 -10.52 25.29 12.82
C SER A 12 -11.86 25.87 12.31
N ASP A 13 -12.09 25.89 10.99
CA ASP A 13 -13.26 26.51 10.36
C ASP A 13 -14.18 25.55 9.56
N VAL A 14 -14.03 24.23 9.68
CA VAL A 14 -14.84 23.27 8.89
C VAL A 14 -15.89 22.55 9.76
N PRO A 15 -17.20 22.70 9.45
CA PRO A 15 -18.27 21.91 10.05
C PRO A 15 -18.06 20.41 9.78
N GLY A 16 -18.18 19.55 10.80
CA GLY A 16 -17.96 18.09 10.65
C GLY A 16 -16.60 17.58 11.15
N THR A 17 -15.85 18.41 11.87
CA THR A 17 -14.53 18.09 12.48
C THR A 17 -14.52 16.82 13.34
N GLY A 18 -15.66 16.44 13.92
CA GLY A 18 -15.80 15.22 14.73
C GLY A 18 -15.46 13.94 13.95
N ILE A 19 -15.74 13.91 12.64
CA ILE A 19 -15.43 12.75 11.78
C ILE A 19 -13.92 12.61 11.58
N LEU A 20 -13.19 13.73 11.42
CA LEU A 20 -11.73 13.72 11.33
C LEU A 20 -11.09 13.22 12.64
N LEU A 21 -11.61 13.64 13.78
CA LEU A 21 -11.11 13.18 15.08
C LEU A 21 -11.36 11.69 15.29
N LEU A 22 -12.50 11.16 14.84
CA LEU A 22 -12.80 9.73 14.87
C LEU A 22 -11.82 8.94 13.99
N ALA A 23 -11.56 9.40 12.77
CA ALA A 23 -10.59 8.79 11.87
C ALA A 23 -9.17 8.81 12.47
N LEU A 24 -8.76 9.93 13.06
CA LEU A 24 -7.47 10.06 13.73
C LEU A 24 -7.35 9.12 14.93
N ALA A 25 -8.38 9.08 15.79
CA ALA A 25 -8.41 8.18 16.93
C ALA A 25 -8.32 6.70 16.50
N ASN A 26 -9.00 6.34 15.41
CA ASN A 26 -8.92 5.00 14.83
C ASN A 26 -7.49 4.67 14.34
N ILE A 27 -6.82 5.58 13.62
CA ILE A 27 -5.44 5.37 13.16
C ILE A 27 -4.48 5.22 14.34
N LEU A 28 -4.60 6.06 15.37
CA LEU A 28 -3.78 5.96 16.59
C LEU A 28 -4.03 4.64 17.32
N GLY A 29 -5.29 4.20 17.42
CA GLY A 29 -5.65 2.90 17.99
C GLY A 29 -5.05 1.73 17.22
N GLN A 30 -5.06 1.79 15.88
CA GLN A 30 -4.42 0.77 15.04
C GLN A 30 -2.90 0.72 15.25
N PHE A 31 -2.21 1.87 15.30
CA PHE A 31 -0.78 1.90 15.60
C PHE A 31 -0.47 1.34 16.99
N PHE A 32 -1.27 1.68 17.99
CA PHE A 32 -1.12 1.14 19.34
C PHE A 32 -1.29 -0.39 19.35
N LEU A 33 -2.31 -0.91 18.65
CA LEU A 33 -2.54 -2.34 18.54
C LEU A 33 -1.39 -3.05 17.82
N VAL A 34 -0.92 -2.51 16.68
CA VAL A 34 0.24 -3.04 15.96
C VAL A 34 1.48 -3.08 16.85
N PHE A 35 1.73 -2.02 17.62
CA PHE A 35 2.86 -1.96 18.54
C PHE A 35 2.76 -3.03 19.65
N LEU A 36 1.59 -3.18 20.25
CA LEU A 36 1.36 -4.21 21.27
C LEU A 36 1.50 -5.63 20.68
N SER A 37 0.97 -5.85 19.48
CA SER A 37 1.13 -7.11 18.75
C SER A 37 2.60 -7.41 18.44
N LEU A 38 3.41 -6.42 18.05
CA LEU A 38 4.84 -6.59 17.82
C LEU A 38 5.60 -6.95 19.11
N ILE A 39 5.24 -6.36 20.26
CA ILE A 39 5.81 -6.73 21.55
C ILE A 39 5.45 -8.17 21.92
N ALA A 40 4.16 -8.53 21.82
CA ALA A 40 3.71 -9.90 22.09
C ALA A 40 4.42 -10.92 21.17
N LEU A 41 4.56 -10.58 19.88
CA LEU A 41 5.26 -11.40 18.90
C LEU A 41 6.73 -11.57 19.23
N ARG A 42 7.40 -10.54 19.77
CA ARG A 42 8.79 -10.64 20.20
C ARG A 42 8.99 -11.65 21.33
N ASN A 43 8.00 -11.81 22.22
CA ASN A 43 8.06 -12.79 23.30
C ASN A 43 7.85 -14.23 22.81
N ILE A 44 7.07 -14.42 21.73
CA ILE A 44 6.72 -15.75 21.20
C ILE A 44 7.73 -16.20 20.12
N ALA A 45 8.17 -15.28 19.26
CA ALA A 45 9.05 -15.53 18.12
C ALA A 45 10.04 -14.35 17.93
N PRO A 46 11.14 -14.31 18.72
CA PRO A 46 12.05 -13.16 18.76
C PRO A 46 12.74 -12.83 17.42
N GLY A 47 12.84 -13.80 16.49
CA GLY A 47 13.42 -13.59 15.16
C GLY A 47 12.48 -12.94 14.14
N LEU A 48 11.16 -13.06 14.32
CA LEU A 48 10.19 -12.59 13.32
C LEU A 48 10.02 -11.07 13.36
N SER A 49 10.01 -10.46 14.55
CA SER A 49 9.84 -9.00 14.70
C SER A 49 10.95 -8.18 14.04
N ARG A 50 12.21 -8.63 14.13
CA ARG A 50 13.34 -7.99 13.45
C ARG A 50 13.27 -8.15 11.93
N THR A 51 12.80 -9.32 11.47
CA THR A 51 12.65 -9.61 10.04
C THR A 51 11.59 -8.72 9.41
N LEU A 52 10.50 -8.40 10.12
CA LEU A 52 9.42 -7.52 9.62
C LEU A 52 9.77 -6.03 9.62
N LEU A 53 10.68 -5.59 10.51
CA LEU A 53 11.00 -4.17 10.63
C LEU A 53 11.71 -3.63 9.37
N ARG A 54 12.59 -4.43 8.75
CA ARG A 54 13.34 -4.01 7.57
C ARG A 54 12.41 -3.79 6.35
N PRO A 55 11.56 -4.74 5.94
CA PRO A 55 10.55 -4.51 4.89
C PRO A 55 9.58 -3.37 5.20
N ALA A 56 9.21 -3.18 6.48
CA ALA A 56 8.33 -2.07 6.87
C ALA A 56 9.00 -0.69 6.66
N LEU A 57 10.29 -0.56 6.99
CA LEU A 57 11.04 0.66 6.73
C LEU A 57 11.26 0.88 5.23
N ASP A 58 11.59 -0.19 4.50
CA ASP A 58 11.79 -0.15 3.05
C ASP A 58 10.50 0.29 2.32
N GLY A 59 9.37 -0.30 2.72
CA GLY A 59 8.04 0.10 2.24
C GLY A 59 7.68 1.53 2.62
N SER A 60 8.05 2.00 3.81
CA SER A 60 7.80 3.39 4.23
C SER A 60 8.59 4.40 3.39
N ILE A 61 9.87 4.12 3.12
CA ILE A 61 10.72 4.96 2.28
C ILE A 61 10.16 5.01 0.85
N ALA A 62 9.79 3.85 0.30
CA ALA A 62 9.18 3.77 -1.02
C ALA A 62 7.85 4.51 -1.10
N ALA A 63 6.99 4.39 -0.09
CA ALA A 63 5.71 5.09 -0.03
C ALA A 63 5.89 6.62 0.01
N VAL A 64 6.87 7.12 0.77
CA VAL A 64 7.21 8.55 0.79
C VAL A 64 7.73 9.01 -0.57
N ALA A 65 8.61 8.23 -1.21
CA ALA A 65 9.13 8.54 -2.55
C ALA A 65 8.01 8.59 -3.60
N GLY A 66 7.11 7.60 -3.62
CA GLY A 66 5.97 7.58 -4.52
C GLY A 66 4.96 8.71 -4.26
N GLY A 67 4.70 9.02 -2.98
CA GLY A 67 3.87 10.16 -2.60
C GLY A 67 4.46 11.49 -3.06
N ALA A 68 5.78 11.68 -2.89
CA ALA A 68 6.49 12.86 -3.37
C ALA A 68 6.44 12.97 -4.91
N ALA A 69 6.62 11.86 -5.63
CA ALA A 69 6.51 11.83 -7.09
C ALA A 69 5.09 12.15 -7.57
N ALA A 70 4.06 11.57 -6.95
CA ALA A 70 2.66 11.88 -7.26
C ALA A 70 2.35 13.36 -7.01
N TYR A 71 2.82 13.92 -5.88
CA TYR A 71 2.63 15.33 -5.56
C TYR A 71 3.36 16.25 -6.57
N ALA A 72 4.55 15.87 -7.01
CA ALA A 72 5.27 16.60 -8.05
C ALA A 72 4.49 16.64 -9.37
N VAL A 73 3.91 15.52 -9.79
CA VAL A 73 3.05 15.46 -10.98
C VAL A 73 1.82 16.34 -10.82
N LEU A 74 1.11 16.25 -9.69
CA LEU A 74 -0.05 17.12 -9.42
C LEU A 74 0.32 18.61 -9.41
N THR A 75 1.50 18.95 -8.92
CA THR A 75 2.00 20.34 -8.91
C THR A 75 2.26 20.84 -10.33
N LEU A 76 2.84 19.99 -11.18
CA LEU A 76 3.09 20.31 -12.60
C LEU A 76 1.77 20.41 -13.38
N GLU A 77 0.87 19.46 -13.22
CA GLU A 77 -0.42 19.43 -13.92
C GLU A 77 -1.39 20.51 -13.42
N GLY A 78 -1.32 20.87 -12.14
CA GLY A 78 -2.12 21.96 -11.54
C GLY A 78 -1.82 23.34 -12.13
N GLY A 79 -0.66 23.52 -12.77
CA GLY A 79 -0.34 24.71 -13.53
C GLY A 79 -0.89 24.72 -14.96
N ILE A 80 -1.31 23.57 -15.50
CA ILE A 80 -1.65 23.39 -16.93
C ILE A 80 -3.15 23.17 -17.14
N ALA A 81 -3.83 22.46 -16.24
CA ALA A 81 -5.25 22.13 -16.38
C ALA A 81 -6.10 22.72 -15.24
N PRO A 82 -7.18 23.48 -15.54
CA PRO A 82 -8.09 24.00 -14.52
C PRO A 82 -8.81 22.88 -13.76
N LEU A 83 -8.75 22.87 -12.42
CA LEU A 83 -9.47 21.93 -11.55
C LEU A 83 -11.00 22.13 -11.53
N THR A 84 -11.57 22.72 -12.58
CA THR A 84 -12.98 23.12 -12.66
C THR A 84 -13.91 21.98 -13.09
N THR A 85 -13.36 20.85 -13.55
CA THR A 85 -14.15 19.69 -13.97
C THR A 85 -13.73 18.41 -13.26
N LEU A 86 -14.71 17.58 -12.89
CA LEU A 86 -14.48 16.28 -12.26
C LEU A 86 -13.56 15.39 -13.08
N MET A 87 -13.77 15.36 -14.41
CA MET A 87 -12.96 14.56 -15.32
C MET A 87 -11.49 15.00 -15.31
N SER A 88 -11.21 16.31 -15.26
CA SER A 88 -9.82 16.80 -15.14
C SER A 88 -9.18 16.29 -13.86
N VAL A 89 -9.81 16.51 -12.71
CA VAL A 89 -9.26 16.10 -11.41
C VAL A 89 -9.07 14.59 -11.32
N LEU A 90 -10.00 13.81 -11.87
CA LEU A 90 -9.88 12.35 -11.92
C LEU A 90 -8.70 11.90 -12.79
N THR A 91 -8.53 12.49 -13.98
CA THR A 91 -7.42 12.13 -14.87
C THR A 91 -6.07 12.54 -14.28
N GLN A 92 -5.96 13.74 -13.69
CA GLN A 92 -4.76 14.21 -13.01
C GLN A 92 -4.41 13.31 -11.82
N GLY A 93 -5.41 12.97 -10.99
CA GLY A 93 -5.23 12.03 -9.89
C GLY A 93 -4.81 10.63 -10.35
N LEU A 94 -5.37 10.14 -11.46
CA LEU A 94 -5.02 8.84 -12.05
C LEU A 94 -3.57 8.84 -12.57
N VAL A 95 -3.17 9.85 -13.34
CA VAL A 95 -1.82 9.98 -13.90
C VAL A 95 -0.80 10.13 -12.76
N ALA A 96 -1.03 11.03 -11.82
CA ALA A 96 -0.19 11.19 -10.64
C ALA A 96 -0.11 9.91 -9.81
N GLY A 97 -1.21 9.18 -9.66
CA GLY A 97 -1.25 7.89 -8.98
C GLY A 97 -0.40 6.82 -9.67
N ILE A 98 -0.47 6.70 -11.00
CA ILE A 98 0.36 5.77 -11.78
C ILE A 98 1.84 6.11 -11.62
N VAL A 99 2.20 7.40 -11.74
CA VAL A 99 3.60 7.84 -11.57
C VAL A 99 4.08 7.59 -10.15
N GLY A 100 3.26 7.87 -9.14
CA GLY A 100 3.58 7.58 -7.74
C GLY A 100 3.80 6.10 -7.48
N LEU A 101 2.94 5.22 -8.01
CA LEU A 101 3.12 3.77 -7.90
C LEU A 101 4.39 3.28 -8.61
N ALA A 102 4.68 3.81 -9.80
CA ALA A 102 5.90 3.49 -10.53
C ALA A 102 7.16 3.93 -9.76
N ALA A 103 7.13 5.12 -9.16
CA ALA A 103 8.21 5.63 -8.32
C ALA A 103 8.38 4.79 -7.03
N SER A 104 7.30 4.38 -6.37
CA SER A 104 7.36 3.45 -5.23
C SER A 104 7.97 2.11 -5.62
N ALA A 105 7.56 1.54 -6.74
CA ALA A 105 8.10 0.28 -7.24
C ALA A 105 9.60 0.39 -7.56
N LEU A 106 10.02 1.52 -8.17
CA LEU A 106 11.42 1.79 -8.45
C LEU A 106 12.23 1.98 -7.17
N ALA A 107 11.68 2.68 -6.17
CA ALA A 107 12.31 2.84 -4.86
C ALA A 107 12.50 1.48 -4.16
N LEU A 108 11.48 0.61 -4.16
CA LEU A 108 11.59 -0.75 -3.61
C LEU A 108 12.62 -1.60 -4.37
N TYR A 109 12.71 -1.43 -5.69
CA TYR A 109 13.71 -2.09 -6.50
C TYR A 109 15.13 -1.66 -6.13
N PHE A 110 15.38 -0.35 -5.96
CA PHE A 110 16.69 0.16 -5.53
C PHE A 110 17.06 -0.23 -4.10
N LEU A 111 16.07 -0.44 -3.23
CA LEU A 111 16.29 -0.87 -1.86
C LEU A 111 16.51 -2.39 -1.74
N GLU A 112 16.51 -3.11 -2.88
CA GLU A 112 16.69 -4.58 -2.97
C GLU A 112 15.77 -5.33 -2.00
N ASN A 113 14.52 -4.89 -1.87
CA ASN A 113 13.59 -5.52 -0.93
C ASN A 113 13.25 -6.94 -1.40
N GLU A 114 13.72 -7.94 -0.66
CA GLU A 114 13.52 -9.36 -0.94
C GLU A 114 12.03 -9.73 -1.05
N GLU A 115 11.18 -9.13 -0.22
CA GLU A 115 9.73 -9.36 -0.26
C GLU A 115 9.12 -8.84 -1.56
N PHE A 116 9.58 -7.68 -2.06
CA PHE A 116 9.14 -7.13 -3.34
C PHE A 116 9.55 -8.05 -4.50
N GLY A 117 10.76 -8.61 -4.47
CA GLY A 117 11.20 -9.60 -5.44
C GLY A 117 10.33 -10.86 -5.45
N ILE A 118 9.94 -11.35 -4.28
CA ILE A 118 9.05 -12.51 -4.15
C ILE A 118 7.67 -12.18 -4.73
N VAL A 119 7.07 -11.05 -4.36
CA VAL A 119 5.75 -10.63 -4.83
C VAL A 119 5.74 -10.42 -6.34
N THR A 120 6.73 -9.71 -6.90
CA THR A 120 6.82 -9.45 -8.34
C THR A 120 7.03 -10.73 -9.14
N SER A 121 7.85 -11.66 -8.65
CA SER A 121 8.05 -12.96 -9.30
C SER A 121 6.79 -13.84 -9.25
N ALA A 122 6.06 -13.84 -8.14
CA ALA A 122 4.79 -14.55 -8.00
C ALA A 122 3.71 -13.96 -8.91
N LEU A 123 3.61 -12.62 -8.98
CA LEU A 123 2.70 -11.92 -9.87
C LEU A 123 3.03 -12.20 -11.34
N GLY A 124 4.30 -12.17 -11.72
CA GLY A 124 4.76 -12.52 -13.07
C GLY A 124 4.40 -13.95 -13.46
N LYS A 125 4.58 -14.91 -12.53
CA LYS A 125 4.13 -16.30 -12.73
C LYS A 125 2.62 -16.38 -12.90
N LEU A 126 1.83 -15.70 -12.06
CA LEU A 126 0.38 -15.72 -12.13
C LEU A 126 -0.16 -15.14 -13.45
N ILE A 127 0.40 -14.02 -13.91
CA ILE A 127 0.03 -13.41 -15.19
C ILE A 127 0.33 -14.37 -16.36
N ARG A 128 1.47 -15.07 -16.31
CA ARG A 128 1.84 -16.09 -17.29
C ARG A 128 0.89 -17.30 -17.25
N THR A 129 0.54 -17.78 -16.06
CA THR A 129 -0.34 -18.95 -15.87
C THR A 129 -1.79 -18.64 -16.21
N HIS A 130 -2.30 -17.43 -15.92
CA HIS A 130 -3.65 -17.02 -16.31
C HIS A 130 -3.82 -16.87 -17.83
N THR A 131 -2.71 -16.59 -18.54
CA THR A 131 -2.68 -16.64 -20.01
C THR A 131 -2.65 -18.09 -20.54
N GLY A 132 -2.21 -19.06 -19.73
CA GLY A 132 -2.17 -20.49 -20.04
C GLY A 132 -3.26 -21.29 -19.32
N ARG A 133 -4.53 -21.08 -19.68
CA ARG A 133 -5.65 -21.85 -19.11
C ARG A 133 -5.69 -23.28 -19.70
N SER A 134 -5.84 -24.26 -18.80
CA SER A 134 -6.40 -25.61 -19.06
C SER A 134 -5.50 -26.69 -19.68
N ALA A 135 -4.41 -27.05 -19.00
CA ALA A 135 -3.98 -28.45 -19.05
C ALA A 135 -4.84 -29.22 -18.05
N ILE A 136 -5.94 -29.77 -18.54
CA ILE A 136 -6.83 -30.68 -17.83
C ILE A 136 -5.94 -31.82 -17.33
N LEU A 137 -5.76 -31.93 -16.01
CA LEU A 137 -5.11 -33.11 -15.43
C LEU A 137 -6.00 -34.31 -15.79
N PRO A 138 -5.49 -35.31 -16.54
CA PRO A 138 -6.28 -36.49 -16.81
C PRO A 138 -6.66 -37.14 -15.48
N PRO A 139 -7.92 -37.60 -15.32
CA PRO A 139 -8.34 -38.29 -14.11
C PRO A 139 -7.43 -39.49 -13.88
N SER A 140 -6.78 -39.52 -12.72
CA SER A 140 -5.97 -40.63 -12.23
C SER A 140 -6.88 -41.79 -11.82
N GLY A 141 -7.59 -42.34 -12.80
CA GLY A 141 -8.50 -43.47 -12.65
C GLY A 141 -7.95 -44.69 -13.38
N ASP A 142 -6.97 -45.35 -12.77
CA ASP A 142 -6.75 -46.78 -12.94
C ASP A 142 -6.91 -47.40 -11.55
N GLU A 143 -8.15 -47.48 -11.05
CA GLU A 143 -8.49 -48.45 -10.01
C GLU A 143 -8.54 -49.82 -10.70
N PRO A 144 -7.56 -50.72 -10.46
CA PRO A 144 -7.67 -52.07 -10.97
C PRO A 144 -8.85 -52.75 -10.27
N LEU A 145 -9.84 -53.14 -11.09
CA LEU A 145 -10.92 -54.04 -10.70
C LEU A 145 -10.30 -55.28 -10.05
N GLN A 146 -10.38 -55.37 -8.72
CA GLN A 146 -10.04 -56.59 -8.00
C GLN A 146 -11.22 -57.57 -8.13
N PRO A 147 -10.96 -58.83 -8.52
CA PRO A 147 -11.99 -59.85 -8.78
C PRO A 147 -12.69 -60.36 -7.51
#